data_AF-A0A2G2K1J8-F1
#
_entry.id   AF-A0A2G2K1J8-F1
#
_cell.length_a   1.000
_cell.length_b   1.000
_cell.length_c   1.000
_cell.angle_alpha   90.00
_cell.angle_beta   90.00
_cell.angle_gamma   90.00
#
_symmetry.space_group_name_H-M   'P 1'
#
loop_
_entity.id
_entity.type
_entity.pdbx_description
1 polymer ?
#
loop_
_entity_poly.entity_id
_entity_poly.type
_entity_poly.pdbx_seq_one_letter_code
_entity_poly.pdbx_strand_id
1 'polypeptide(L)' 'MPIPTKFPIDPTETVTPDQPTPVQTREITHSELPLFCPREDTTLWSQHPRVYLPIEQGGDALCPYCGTRFILKDSP' A
#
# COMPACT_ATOMS: atom_id res chain seq x y z
N MET A 1 -22.72 4.37 47.69
CA MET A 1 -21.65 5.30 47.29
C MET A 1 -21.19 4.89 45.90
N PRO A 2 -21.63 5.55 44.81
CA PRO A 2 -21.09 5.23 43.48
C PRO A 2 -19.72 5.88 43.31
N ILE A 3 -18.76 5.12 42.82
CA ILE A 3 -17.42 5.58 42.41
C ILE A 3 -17.52 5.96 40.93
N PRO A 4 -17.45 7.24 40.54
CA PRO A 4 -17.29 7.61 39.13
C PRO A 4 -15.81 7.77 38.82
N THR A 5 -15.14 6.69 38.40
CA THR A 5 -13.81 6.83 37.78
C THR A 5 -13.67 5.88 36.59
N LYS A 6 -14.01 6.38 35.41
CA LYS A 6 -13.18 6.12 34.24
C LYS A 6 -13.29 7.27 33.26
N PHE A 7 -12.11 7.75 32.90
CA PHE A 7 -11.81 8.88 32.03
C PHE A 7 -12.65 8.88 30.74
N PRO A 8 -13.10 10.06 30.25
CA PRO A 8 -13.50 10.18 28.87
C PRO A 8 -12.25 9.90 28.02
N ILE A 9 -12.26 8.78 27.30
CA ILE A 9 -11.31 8.56 26.21
C ILE A 9 -11.59 9.65 25.17
N ASP A 10 -10.58 10.47 24.92
CA ASP A 10 -10.66 11.59 24.01
C ASP A 10 -10.91 11.06 22.58
N PRO A 11 -11.93 11.57 21.84
CA PRO A 11 -12.18 11.14 20.46
C PRO A 11 -11.17 11.70 19.44
N THR A 12 -10.08 12.33 19.88
CA THR A 12 -9.00 12.86 19.02
C THR A 12 -7.80 11.91 18.93
N GLU A 13 -7.99 10.60 19.09
CA GLU A 13 -7.06 9.66 18.47
C GLU A 13 -7.60 9.30 17.09
N THR A 14 -7.02 9.95 16.06
CA THR A 14 -7.20 9.60 14.65
C THR A 14 -6.54 8.24 14.38
N VAL A 15 -7.05 7.19 15.01
CA VAL A 15 -6.92 5.84 14.48
C VAL A 15 -8.11 5.70 13.56
N THR A 16 -7.88 5.75 12.25
CA THR A 16 -8.79 5.16 11.28
C THR A 16 -8.28 3.74 11.05
N PRO A 17 -8.64 2.74 11.88
CA PRO A 17 -8.56 1.37 11.43
C PRO A 17 -9.71 1.18 10.43
N ASP A 18 -9.46 0.46 9.34
CA ASP A 18 -10.49 0.12 8.36
C ASP A 18 -10.81 1.21 7.31
N GLN A 19 -9.79 1.63 6.56
CA GLN A 19 -10.03 1.76 5.13
C GLN A 19 -9.49 0.51 4.47
N PRO A 20 -10.32 -0.35 3.82
CA PRO A 20 -9.78 -1.36 2.92
C PRO A 20 -9.01 -0.58 1.86
N THR A 21 -7.68 -0.65 1.90
CA THR A 21 -6.83 -0.10 0.85
C THR A 21 -7.44 -0.62 -0.46
N PRO A 22 -7.98 0.24 -1.34
CA PRO A 22 -8.61 -0.27 -2.54
C PRO A 22 -7.54 -1.12 -3.24
N VAL A 23 -7.91 -2.28 -3.76
CA VAL A 23 -7.01 -3.09 -4.58
C VAL A 23 -6.59 -2.21 -5.76
N GLN A 24 -5.44 -1.54 -5.64
CA GLN A 24 -5.01 -0.51 -6.56
C GLN A 24 -4.43 -1.21 -7.80
N THR A 25 -4.92 -0.84 -8.97
CA THR A 25 -4.25 -1.17 -10.23
C THR A 25 -3.45 0.04 -10.68
N ARG A 26 -2.17 -0.15 -10.95
CA ARG A 26 -1.21 0.90 -11.26
C ARG A 26 -0.48 0.58 -12.54
N GLU A 27 -0.42 1.55 -13.44
CA GLU A 27 0.29 1.44 -14.70
C GLU A 27 1.72 1.94 -14.49
N ILE A 28 2.71 1.15 -14.90
CA ILE A 28 4.14 1.50 -14.82
C ILE A 28 4.75 1.45 -16.22
N THR A 29 5.91 2.07 -16.40
CA THR A 29 6.67 2.03 -17.66
C THR A 29 8.01 1.32 -17.47
N HIS A 30 8.69 1.00 -18.58
CA HIS A 30 10.01 0.37 -18.57
C HIS A 30 11.07 1.13 -17.77
N SER A 31 10.94 2.45 -17.66
CA SER A 31 11.84 3.30 -16.87
C SER A 31 11.74 3.04 -15.36
N GLU A 32 10.65 2.41 -14.90
CA GLU A 32 10.44 2.05 -13.49
C GLU A 32 10.95 0.64 -13.15
N LEU A 33 11.54 -0.07 -14.12
CA LEU A 33 12.18 -1.37 -13.87
C LEU A 33 13.59 -1.17 -13.30
N PRO A 34 14.03 -2.01 -12.34
CA PRO A 34 13.30 -3.13 -11.74
C PRO A 34 12.20 -2.66 -10.76
N LEU A 35 10.98 -3.19 -10.92
CA LEU A 35 9.84 -2.82 -10.08
C LEU A 35 10.03 -3.33 -8.64
N PHE A 36 9.94 -2.43 -7.67
CA PHE A 36 9.90 -2.76 -6.25
C PHE A 36 8.68 -2.15 -5.56
N CYS A 37 8.17 -2.86 -4.56
CA CYS A 37 7.09 -2.38 -3.70
C CYS A 37 7.54 -2.45 -2.23
N PRO A 38 7.35 -1.40 -1.40
CA PRO A 38 6.72 -0.12 -1.70
C PRO A 38 7.64 0.84 -2.49
N ARG A 39 7.04 1.64 -3.39
CA ARG A 39 7.77 2.69 -4.14
C ARG A 39 8.06 3.90 -3.26
N GLU A 40 9.00 4.74 -3.71
CA GLU A 40 9.39 5.93 -2.96
C GLU A 40 8.23 6.92 -2.73
N ASP A 41 7.32 7.04 -3.69
CA ASP A 41 6.19 7.99 -3.61
C ASP A 41 5.02 7.53 -2.72
N THR A 42 5.08 6.34 -2.13
CA THR A 42 3.93 5.73 -1.43
C THR A 42 4.11 5.73 0.08
N THR A 43 3.20 6.34 0.83
CA THR A 43 3.21 6.41 2.30
C THR A 43 3.06 5.06 3.02
N LEU A 44 2.88 3.95 2.29
CA LEU A 44 2.82 2.57 2.81
C LEU A 44 4.18 1.98 3.19
N TRP A 45 5.22 2.80 3.40
CA TRP A 45 6.57 2.33 3.77
C TRP A 45 6.62 1.45 5.03
N SER A 46 5.59 1.48 5.88
CA SER A 46 5.51 0.69 7.11
C SER A 46 4.66 -0.60 7.01
N GLN A 47 4.05 -0.91 5.87
CA GLN A 47 3.08 -2.03 5.77
C GLN A 47 3.74 -3.38 5.43
N HIS A 48 4.90 -3.38 4.75
CA HIS A 48 5.69 -4.59 4.49
C HIS A 48 7.12 -4.27 4.04
N PRO A 49 8.05 -5.24 4.10
CA PRO A 49 9.42 -5.08 3.57
C PRO A 49 9.43 -4.80 2.07
N ARG A 50 10.48 -4.11 1.59
CA ARG A 50 10.69 -3.89 0.16
C ARG A 50 10.90 -5.22 -0.55
N VAL A 51 10.08 -5.48 -1.57
CA VAL A 51 10.16 -6.67 -2.42
C VAL A 51 10.23 -6.28 -3.89
N TYR A 52 10.99 -7.06 -4.66
CA TYR A 52 11.08 -6.92 -6.11
C TYR A 52 10.03 -7.79 -6.78
N LEU A 53 9.26 -7.20 -7.69
CA LEU A 53 8.21 -7.88 -8.43
C LEU A 53 8.75 -8.27 -9.81
N PRO A 54 8.74 -9.58 -10.16
CA PRO A 54 9.15 -10.01 -11.49
C PRO A 54 8.04 -9.67 -12.48
N ILE A 55 8.23 -8.60 -13.24
CA ILE A 55 7.33 -8.18 -14.31
C ILE A 55 8.09 -8.22 -15.64
N GLU A 56 7.56 -8.98 -16.61
CA GLU A 56 8.13 -9.10 -17.95
C GLU A 56 7.54 -8.04 -18.90
N GLN A 57 8.18 -7.83 -20.06
CA GLN A 57 7.76 -6.85 -21.08
C GLN A 57 6.27 -7.03 -21.42
N GLY A 58 5.44 -6.00 -21.20
CA GLY A 58 3.99 -6.05 -21.44
C GLY A 58 3.17 -6.91 -20.47
N GLY A 59 3.77 -7.38 -19.37
CA GLY A 59 3.10 -8.18 -18.35
C GLY A 59 2.43 -7.37 -17.23
N ASP A 60 1.81 -8.08 -16.30
CA ASP A 60 1.33 -7.54 -15.03
C ASP A 60 1.89 -8.33 -13.84
N ALA A 61 2.08 -7.66 -12.71
CA ALA A 61 2.58 -8.26 -11.48
C ALA A 61 1.74 -7.86 -10.28
N LEU A 62 1.40 -8.83 -9.44
CA LEU A 62 0.63 -8.60 -8.21
C LEU A 62 1.53 -8.67 -6.98
N CYS A 63 1.45 -7.62 -6.16
CA CYS A 63 2.15 -7.54 -4.89
C CYS A 63 1.52 -8.51 -3.86
N PRO A 64 2.27 -9.46 -3.28
CA PRO A 64 1.72 -10.45 -2.34
C PRO A 64 1.38 -9.86 -0.96
N TYR A 65 1.88 -8.66 -0.64
CA TYR A 65 1.63 -8.01 0.65
C TYR A 65 0.52 -6.96 0.55
N CYS A 66 0.64 -6.08 -0.43
CA CYS A 66 -0.22 -4.93 -0.59
C CYS A 66 -1.41 -5.18 -1.53
N GLY A 67 -1.44 -6.30 -2.26
CA GLY A 67 -2.49 -6.62 -3.23
C GLY A 67 -2.55 -5.69 -4.44
N THR A 68 -1.60 -4.75 -4.58
CA THR A 68 -1.54 -3.82 -5.71
C THR A 68 -1.14 -4.57 -6.98
N ARG A 69 -1.89 -4.34 -8.07
CA ARG A 69 -1.60 -4.90 -9.40
C ARG A 69 -0.86 -3.87 -10.22
N PHE A 70 0.36 -4.17 -10.63
CA PHE A 70 1.17 -3.33 -11.51
C PHE A 70 1.06 -3.83 -12.94
N ILE A 71 0.73 -2.95 -13.88
CA ILE A 71 0.60 -3.26 -15.30
C ILE A 71 1.71 -2.52 -16.03
N LEU A 72 2.59 -3.26 -16.72
CA LEU A 72 3.65 -2.65 -17.51
C LEU A 72 3.09 -2.17 -18.85
N LYS A 73 3.04 -0.85 -19.02
CA LYS A 73 2.75 -0.23 -20.30
C LYS A 73 3.99 -0.29 -21.16
N ASP A 74 3.82 -0.90 -22.33
CA ASP A 74 4.72 -0.73 -23.45
C ASP A 74 4.58 0.72 -23.90
N SER A 75 5.52 1.57 -23.47
CA SER A 75 5.66 2.91 -24.04
C SER A 75 6.35 2.74 -25.39
N PRO A 76 5.76 3.24 -26.49
CA PRO A 76 6.36 3.17 -27.82
C PRO A 76 7.66 3.95 -27.94
#